data_AF-A0A081R151-F1
#
_entry.id   AF-A0A081R151-F1
#
_cell.length_a   1.000
_cell.length_b   1.000
_cell.length_c   1.000
_cell.angle_alpha   90.00
_cell.angle_beta   90.00
_cell.angle_gamma   90.00
#
_symmetry.space_group_name_H-M   'P 1'
#
loop_
_entity.id
_entity.type
_entity.pdbx_description
1 polymer ?
#
loop_
_entity_poly.entity_id
_entity_poly.type
_entity_poly.pdbx_seq_one_letter_code
_entity_poly.pdbx_strand_id
1 'polypeptide(L)' 'MIYLYENHLGGWYTLDQYEEPDYCETRRECDEYIGSFRSMEGVALKLLKEDASDEEIHRVTGLKVIIKFEKVRK' A
#
# COMPACT_ATOMS: atom_id res chain seq x y z
N MET A 1 2.51 2.88 14.48
CA MET A 1 1.47 2.63 13.48
C MET A 1 2.15 2.75 12.12
N ILE A 2 1.67 2.11 11.07
CA ILE A 2 2.30 2.16 9.75
C ILE A 2 1.41 3.01 8.86
N TYR A 3 1.96 4.05 8.26
CA TYR A 3 1.22 4.98 7.40
C TYR A 3 1.53 4.66 5.95
N LEU A 4 0.51 4.35 5.16
CA LEU A 4 0.64 3.98 3.75
C LEU A 4 0.31 5.18 2.87
N TYR A 5 1.13 5.37 1.85
CA TYR A 5 0.99 6.42 0.86
C TYR A 5 1.12 5.85 -0.55
N GLU A 6 0.46 6.50 -1.51
CA GLU A 6 0.69 6.34 -2.93
C GLU A 6 1.38 7.60 -3.45
N ASN A 7 2.51 7.44 -4.13
CA ASN A 7 3.19 8.57 -4.74
C ASN A 7 2.55 8.94 -6.08
N HIS A 8 2.88 10.14 -6.58
CA HIS A 8 2.37 10.65 -7.86
C HIS A 8 2.72 9.80 -9.10
N LEU A 9 3.61 8.78 -8.97
CA LEU A 9 3.92 7.82 -10.04
C LEU A 9 3.09 6.53 -9.94
N GLY A 10 2.15 6.44 -8.99
CA GLY A 10 1.34 5.25 -8.72
C GLY A 10 2.07 4.17 -7.92
N GLY A 11 3.19 4.52 -7.29
CA GLY A 11 3.99 3.61 -6.47
C GLY A 11 3.69 3.78 -4.98
N TRP A 12 3.78 2.68 -4.22
CA TRP A 12 3.40 2.70 -2.80
C TRP A 12 4.61 2.72 -1.88
N TYR A 13 4.47 3.35 -0.72
CA TYR A 13 5.48 3.34 0.35
C TYR A 13 4.87 3.48 1.74
N THR A 14 5.65 3.16 2.78
CA THR A 14 5.20 3.29 4.17
C THR A 14 6.13 4.15 5.02
N LEU A 15 5.54 4.83 5.99
CA LEU A 15 6.24 5.61 7.03
C LEU A 15 5.87 5.09 8.43
N ASP A 16 6.78 5.27 9.38
CA ASP A 16 6.59 4.93 10.80
C ASP A 16 5.83 6.02 11.59
N GLN A 17 5.74 7.22 11.01
CA GLN A 17 4.98 8.36 11.50
C GLN A 17 4.07 8.93 10.41
N TYR A 18 3.02 9.63 10.83
CA TYR A 18 2.17 10.36 9.90
C TYR A 18 2.93 11.59 9.41
N GLU A 19 3.02 11.73 8.09
CA GLU A 19 3.45 12.96 7.43
C GLU A 19 2.30 13.49 6.57
N GLU A 20 2.05 14.78 6.67
CA GLU A 20 1.05 15.45 5.83
C GLU A 20 1.53 15.37 4.37
N PRO A 21 0.68 14.98 3.41
CA PRO A 21 1.14 14.76 2.05
C PRO A 21 1.75 16.02 1.43
N ASP A 22 2.98 15.90 0.94
CA ASP A 22 3.73 17.04 0.41
C ASP A 22 3.18 17.44 -0.97
N TYR A 23 2.79 18.70 -1.11
CA TYR A 23 2.27 19.24 -2.37
C TYR A 23 3.44 19.64 -3.25
N CYS A 24 3.69 18.88 -4.33
CA CYS A 24 4.72 19.26 -5.29
C CYS A 24 4.21 20.40 -6.18
N GLU A 25 4.58 21.65 -5.86
CA GLU A 25 4.19 22.83 -6.66
C GLU A 25 4.60 22.74 -8.13
N THR A 26 5.72 22.08 -8.42
CA THR A 26 6.25 21.94 -9.79
C THR A 26 5.42 20.99 -10.65
N ARG A 27 4.86 19.93 -10.07
CA ARG A 27 4.01 18.95 -10.77
C ARG A 27 2.52 19.16 -10.55
N ARG A 28 2.14 19.98 -9.57
CA ARG A 28 0.77 20.18 -9.08
C ARG A 28 0.10 18.87 -8.61
N GLU A 29 0.91 17.95 -8.12
CA GLU A 29 0.49 16.63 -7.65
C GLU A 29 0.99 16.44 -6.21
N CYS A 30 0.20 15.73 -5.40
CA CYS A 30 0.62 15.28 -4.07
C CYS A 30 0.75 13.77 -4.09
N ASP A 31 1.56 13.27 -3.18
CA ASP A 31 1.35 11.93 -2.67
C ASP A 31 -0.04 11.83 -2.02
N GLU A 32 -0.67 10.67 -2.09
CA GLU A 32 -1.97 10.42 -1.46
C GLU A 32 -1.76 9.62 -0.18
N TYR A 33 -2.32 10.11 0.93
CA TYR A 33 -2.40 9.33 2.16
C TYR A 33 -3.55 8.32 2.07
N ILE A 34 -3.20 7.04 2.17
CA ILE A 34 -4.12 5.93 1.92
C ILE A 34 -4.73 5.43 3.22
N GLY A 35 -3.96 5.45 4.31
CA GLY A 35 -4.45 5.02 5.62
C GLY A 35 -3.35 4.60 6.58
N SER A 36 -3.78 4.27 7.80
CA SER A 36 -2.90 3.82 8.87
C SER A 36 -3.23 2.38 9.28
N PHE A 37 -2.18 1.59 9.50
CA PHE A 37 -2.23 0.15 9.68
C PHE A 37 -1.50 -0.24 10.96
N ARG A 38 -1.97 -1.31 11.61
CA ARG A 38 -1.34 -1.85 12.82
C ARG A 38 -0.18 -2.80 12.51
N SER A 39 -0.11 -3.34 11.30
CA SER A 39 0.88 -4.33 10.89
C SER A 39 1.07 -4.34 9.37
N MET A 40 2.18 -4.93 8.91
CA MET A 40 2.50 -5.06 7.48
C MET A 40 1.53 -5.99 6.75
N GLU A 41 0.92 -6.95 7.42
CA GLU A 41 -0.14 -7.79 6.84
C GLU A 41 -1.36 -6.95 6.46
N GLY A 42 -1.71 -5.96 7.29
CA GLY A 42 -2.78 -5.01 6.97
C GLY A 42 -2.47 -4.18 5.73
N VAL A 43 -1.22 -3.73 5.59
CA VAL A 43 -0.73 -3.03 4.39
C VAL A 43 -0.78 -3.93 3.17
N ALA A 44 -0.26 -5.16 3.27
CA ALA A 44 -0.26 -6.12 2.16
C ALA A 44 -1.68 -6.45 1.69
N LEU A 45 -2.64 -6.60 2.61
CA LEU A 45 -4.05 -6.81 2.28
C LEU A 45 -4.69 -5.60 1.60
N LYS A 46 -4.32 -4.38 1.97
CA LYS A 46 -4.80 -3.17 1.29
C LYS A 46 -4.25 -3.12 -0.13
N LEU A 47 -2.94 -3.27 -0.30
CA LEU A 47 -2.28 -3.26 -1.61
C LEU A 47 -2.85 -4.33 -2.54
N LEU A 48 -3.09 -5.55 -2.03
CA LEU A 48 -3.72 -6.62 -2.79
C LEU A 48 -5.11 -6.25 -3.30
N LYS A 49 -5.90 -5.50 -2.50
CA LYS A 49 -7.24 -5.05 -2.90
C LYS A 49 -7.20 -3.94 -3.95
N GLU A 50 -6.11 -3.18 -3.99
CA GLU A 50 -5.84 -2.14 -5.00
C GLU A 50 -5.11 -2.72 -6.23
N ASP A 51 -5.12 -4.05 -6.40
CA ASP A 51 -4.50 -4.76 -7.55
C ASP A 51 -2.98 -4.53 -7.70
N ALA A 52 -2.29 -4.21 -6.59
CA ALA A 52 -0.84 -4.07 -6.59
C ALA A 52 -0.16 -5.41 -6.94
N SER A 53 0.93 -5.35 -7.70
CA SER A 53 1.69 -6.54 -8.09
C SER A 53 2.34 -7.24 -6.89
N ASP A 54 2.55 -8.56 -6.99
CA ASP A 54 3.26 -9.34 -5.96
C ASP A 54 4.65 -8.76 -5.63
N GLU A 55 5.37 -8.26 -6.65
CA GLU A 55 6.69 -7.62 -6.48
C GLU A 55 6.59 -6.33 -5.67
N GLU A 56 5.55 -5.53 -5.91
CA GLU A 56 5.33 -4.28 -5.20
C GLU A 56 4.88 -4.51 -3.77
N ILE A 57 3.97 -5.46 -3.54
CA ILE A 57 3.58 -5.88 -2.19
C ILE A 57 4.82 -6.36 -1.43
N HIS A 58 5.66 -7.17 -2.05
CA HIS A 58 6.90 -7.63 -1.44
C HIS A 58 7.87 -6.49 -1.16
N ARG A 59 8.06 -5.56 -2.10
CA ARG A 59 8.93 -4.39 -1.93
C ARG A 59 8.50 -3.51 -0.75
N VAL A 60 7.20 -3.27 -0.60
CA VAL A 60 6.66 -2.35 0.42
C VAL A 60 6.55 -3.01 1.79
N THR A 61 6.19 -4.29 1.84
CA THR A 61 5.84 -4.96 3.11
C THR A 61 6.84 -6.00 3.56
N GLY A 62 7.74 -6.45 2.67
CA GLY A 62 8.61 -7.62 2.88
C GLY A 62 7.88 -8.95 2.84
N LEU A 63 6.55 -8.96 2.62
CA LEU A 63 5.73 -10.16 2.68
C LEU A 63 5.54 -10.78 1.29
N LYS A 64 5.33 -12.09 1.26
CA LYS A 64 4.87 -12.82 0.07
C LYS A 64 3.40 -13.17 0.25
N VAL A 65 2.55 -12.72 -0.66
CA VAL A 65 1.12 -13.04 -0.65
C VAL A 65 0.87 -14.32 -1.46
N ILE A 66 0.01 -15.19 -0.94
CA ILE A 66 -0.41 -16.42 -1.63
C ILE A 66 -1.93 -16.52 -1.54
N ILE A 67 -2.61 -16.38 -2.67
CA ILE A 67 -4.07 -16.51 -2.75
C ILE A 67 -4.42 -17.98 -3.04
N LYS A 68 -5.28 -18.56 -2.21
CA LYS A 68 -5.84 -19.90 -2.43
C LYS A 68 -7.35 -19.78 -2.53
N PHE A 69 -7.90 -20.29 -3.63
CA PHE A 69 -9.34 -20.36 -3.82
C PHE A 69 -9.85 -21.70 -3.33
N GLU A 70 -10.83 -21.68 -2.43
CA GLU A 70 -11.53 -22.88 -2.00
C GLU A 70 -12.79 -23.08 -2.85
N LYS A 71 -13.03 -24.32 -3.29
CA LYS A 71 -14.28 -24.67 -3.95
C LYS A 71 -15.40 -24.70 -2.91
N VAL A 72 -16.29 -23.70 -2.95
CA VAL A 72 -17.55 -23.76 -2.21
C VAL A 72 -18.48 -24.72 -2.94
N ARG A 73 -18.85 -25.84 -2.30
CA ARG A 73 -19.92 -26.71 -2.81
C ARG A 73 -21.24 -25.94 -2.69
N LYS A 74 -21.91 -25.69 -3.82
CA LYS A 74 -23.29 -25.18 -3.85
C LYS A 74 -24.28 -26.29 -3.54
#